data_AF-A0A3Q9XU63-F1
#
_entry.id   AF-A0A3Q9XU63-F1
#
_cell.length_a   1.000
_cell.length_b   1.000
_cell.length_c   1.000
_cell.angle_alpha   90.00
_cell.angle_beta   90.00
_cell.angle_gamma   90.00
#
_symmetry.space_group_name_H-M   'P 1'
#
loop_
_entity.id
_entity.type
_entity.pdbx_description
1 polymer ?
#
loop_
_entity_poly.entity_id
_entity_poly.type
_entity_poly.pdbx_seq_one_letter_code
_entity_poly.pdbx_strand_id
1 'polypeptide(L)' 'MLLHIFSFLQPSDLLEVGLTCHQWKNLAKEETLWKNLYQRYFKMIEPVGETYKESYFRLSEANHHWRKIDELFESFKMC' A
#
# COMPACT_ATOMS: atom_id res chain seq x y z
N MET A 1 -18.54 -8.38 6.78
CA MET A 1 -17.60 -9.21 7.58
C MET A 1 -16.25 -9.38 6.87
N LEU A 2 -16.18 -9.93 5.65
CA LEU A 2 -14.91 -10.09 4.92
C LEU A 2 -14.13 -8.78 4.73
N LEU A 3 -14.80 -7.67 4.42
CA LEU A 3 -14.14 -6.36 4.26
C LEU A 3 -13.40 -5.93 5.53
N HIS A 4 -14.04 -6.11 6.70
CA HIS A 4 -13.44 -5.81 8.00
C HIS A 4 -12.28 -6.76 8.32
N ILE A 5 -12.34 -8.03 7.90
CA ILE A 5 -11.22 -8.96 8.06
C ILE A 5 -10.05 -8.49 7.20
N PHE A 6 -10.32 -8.13 5.94
CA PHE A 6 -9.29 -7.75 4.97
C PHE A 6 -8.66 -6.40 5.29
N SER A 7 -9.33 -5.51 6.03
CA SER A 7 -8.74 -4.23 6.46
C SER A 7 -7.56 -4.37 7.42
N PHE A 8 -7.35 -5.55 8.03
CA PHE A 8 -6.18 -5.81 8.86
C PHE A 8 -4.95 -6.28 8.08
N LEU A 9 -5.12 -6.69 6.82
CA LEU A 9 -4.04 -7.23 6.00
C LEU A 9 -2.98 -6.18 5.66
N GLN A 10 -1.75 -6.64 5.38
CA GLN A 10 -0.77 -5.80 4.70
C GLN A 10 -1.12 -5.72 3.20
N PRO A 11 -0.59 -4.72 2.48
CA PRO A 11 -0.83 -4.57 1.05
C PRO A 11 -0.40 -5.79 0.22
N SER A 12 0.71 -6.45 0.58
CA SER A 12 1.14 -7.72 -0.04
C SER A 12 0.08 -8.81 0.12
N ASP A 13 -0.36 -9.05 1.35
CA ASP A 13 -1.32 -10.09 1.68
C ASP A 13 -2.67 -9.82 1.00
N LEU A 14 -3.07 -8.53 0.92
CA LEU A 14 -4.30 -8.12 0.23
C LEU A 14 -4.26 -8.44 -1.27
N LEU A 15 -3.09 -8.37 -1.91
CA LEU A 15 -2.92 -8.77 -3.31
C LEU A 15 -3.00 -10.29 -3.45
N GLU A 16 -2.39 -11.05 -2.53
CA GLU A 16 -2.39 -12.51 -2.54
C GLU A 16 -3.79 -13.09 -2.32
N VAL A 17 -4.58 -12.58 -1.37
CA VAL A 17 -5.97 -13.02 -1.17
C VAL A 17 -6.83 -12.78 -2.40
N GLY A 18 -6.49 -11.79 -3.23
CA GLY A 18 -7.15 -11.54 -4.51
C GLY A 18 -6.94 -12.64 -5.55
N LEU A 19 -6.00 -13.57 -5.32
CA LEU A 19 -5.71 -14.71 -6.20
C LEU A 19 -6.48 -15.98 -5.80
N THR A 20 -7.13 -16.00 -4.62
CA THR A 20 -7.80 -17.19 -4.09
C THR A 20 -9.08 -17.56 -4.85
N CYS A 21 -9.98 -16.60 -5.07
CA CYS A 21 -11.24 -16.83 -5.79
C CYS A 21 -11.84 -15.52 -6.33
N HIS A 22 -12.86 -15.60 -7.20
CA HIS A 22 -13.49 -14.42 -7.81
C HIS A 22 -14.07 -13.43 -6.78
N GLN A 23 -14.72 -13.94 -5.73
CA GLN A 23 -15.29 -13.09 -4.68
C GLN A 23 -14.19 -12.29 -3.96
N TRP A 24 -13.06 -12.94 -3.65
CA TRP A 24 -11.96 -12.29 -2.95
C TRP A 24 -11.17 -11.36 -3.87
N LYS A 25 -11.05 -11.69 -5.15
CA LYS A 25 -10.51 -10.79 -6.18
C LYS A 25 -11.26 -9.47 -6.26
N ASN A 26 -12.59 -9.51 -6.19
CA ASN A 26 -13.41 -8.30 -6.20
C ASN A 26 -13.23 -7.54 -4.88
N LEU A 27 -13.26 -8.24 -3.74
CA LEU A 27 -13.07 -7.62 -2.44
C LEU A 27 -11.70 -6.95 -2.29
N ALA A 28 -10.62 -7.57 -2.78
CA ALA A 28 -9.26 -7.02 -2.75
C ALA A 28 -9.07 -5.78 -3.64
N LYS A 29 -10.04 -5.47 -4.50
CA LYS A 29 -10.05 -4.24 -5.31
C LYS A 29 -10.88 -3.12 -4.67
N GLU A 30 -11.58 -3.38 -3.56
CA GLU A 30 -12.44 -2.40 -2.91
C GLU A 30 -11.64 -1.17 -2.47
N GLU A 31 -12.11 -0.01 -2.90
CA GLU A 31 -11.42 1.26 -2.71
C GLU A 31 -11.30 1.64 -1.23
N THR A 32 -12.28 1.21 -0.42
CA THR A 32 -12.28 1.41 1.03
C THR A 32 -11.12 0.72 1.73
N LEU A 33 -10.68 -0.45 1.24
CA LEU A 33 -9.49 -1.15 1.77
C LEU A 33 -8.22 -0.38 1.43
N TRP A 34 -8.08 0.04 0.17
CA TRP A 34 -6.91 0.79 -0.29
C TRP A 34 -6.83 2.17 0.36
N LYS A 35 -7.96 2.83 0.60
CA LYS A 35 -8.05 4.07 1.38
C LYS A 35 -7.51 3.87 2.79
N ASN A 36 -8.02 2.88 3.52
CA ASN A 36 -7.55 2.62 4.89
C ASN A 36 -6.05 2.31 4.94
N LEU A 37 -5.55 1.51 3.99
CA LEU A 37 -4.11 1.22 3.87
C LEU A 37 -3.33 2.50 3.60
N TYR A 38 -3.67 3.23 2.55
CA TYR A 38 -3.01 4.47 2.14
C TYR A 38 -2.93 5.48 3.30
N GLN A 39 -4.06 5.75 3.96
CA GLN A 39 -4.12 6.68 5.09
C GLN A 39 -3.29 6.19 6.28
N ARG A 40 -3.27 4.87 6.54
CA ARG A 40 -2.46 4.27 7.61
C ARG A 40 -0.97 4.45 7.39
N TYR A 41 -0.47 4.22 6.16
CA TYR A 41 0.96 4.28 5.82
C TYR A 41 1.47 5.70 5.58
N PHE A 42 0.74 6.52 4.82
CA PHE A 42 1.22 7.82 4.36
C PHE A 42 0.71 9.00 5.19
N LYS A 43 -0.26 8.78 6.08
CA LYS A 43 -0.90 9.83 6.90
C LYS A 43 -1.54 10.96 6.07
N MET A 44 -1.86 10.69 4.81
CA MET A 44 -2.52 11.62 3.89
C MET A 44 -4.00 11.29 3.80
N ILE A 45 -4.87 12.30 3.66
CA ILE A 45 -6.33 12.11 3.56
C ILE A 45 -6.74 11.72 2.14
N GLU A 46 -6.22 12.44 1.14
CA GLU A 46 -6.59 12.32 -0.27
C GLU A 46 -5.56 11.53 -1.09
N PRO A 47 -6.00 10.82 -2.15
CA PRO A 47 -5.12 10.13 -3.07
C PRO A 47 -4.35 11.12 -3.97
N VAL A 48 -3.17 10.71 -4.43
CA VAL A 48 -2.36 11.46 -5.42
C VAL A 48 -2.74 11.08 -6.86
N GLY A 49 -3.33 9.91 -7.06
CA GLY A 49 -3.85 9.40 -8.34
C GLY A 49 -5.38 9.32 -8.36
N GLU A 50 -5.93 8.66 -9.38
CA GLU A 50 -7.38 8.50 -9.53
C GLU A 50 -7.96 7.58 -8.45
N THR A 51 -7.17 6.60 -8.01
CA THR A 51 -7.53 5.67 -6.92
C THR A 51 -6.49 5.68 -5.80
N TYR A 52 -6.91 5.31 -4.59
CA TYR A 52 -6.05 5.04 -3.44
C TYR A 52 -5.10 3.88 -3.70
N LYS A 53 -5.52 2.88 -4.50
CA LYS A 53 -4.65 1.76 -4.90
C LYS A 53 -3.48 2.25 -5.74
N GLU A 54 -3.75 3.01 -6.80
CA GLU A 54 -2.70 3.59 -7.64
C GLU A 54 -1.81 4.55 -6.85
N SER A 55 -2.42 5.39 -6.01
CA SER A 55 -1.68 6.31 -5.13
C SER A 55 -0.75 5.56 -4.18
N TYR A 56 -1.21 4.44 -3.63
CA TYR A 56 -0.40 3.57 -2.78
C TYR A 56 0.82 3.05 -3.53
N PHE A 57 0.67 2.53 -4.75
CA PHE A 57 1.82 2.05 -5.54
C PHE A 57 2.77 3.17 -5.93
N ARG A 58 2.26 4.31 -6.42
CA ARG A 58 3.10 5.46 -6.79
C ARG A 58 3.96 5.96 -5.62
N LEU A 59 3.35 6.12 -4.45
CA LEU A 59 4.08 6.55 -3.26
C LEU A 59 4.98 5.46 -2.69
N SER A 60 4.59 4.18 -2.78
CA SER A 60 5.43 3.07 -2.31
C SER A 60 6.68 2.91 -3.17
N GLU A 61 6.56 3.06 -4.49
CA GLU A 61 7.69 3.09 -5.42
C GLU A 61 8.61 4.28 -5.14
N ALA A 62 8.03 5.48 -4.97
CA ALA A 62 8.79 6.67 -4.58
C ALA A 62 9.51 6.47 -3.23
N ASN A 63 8.83 5.89 -2.23
CA ASN A 63 9.44 5.59 -0.93
C ASN A 63 10.51 4.51 -1.01
N HIS A 64 10.40 3.53 -1.91
CA HIS A 64 11.43 2.52 -2.07
C HIS A 64 12.72 3.11 -2.67
N HIS A 65 12.57 4.12 -3.53
CA HIS A 65 13.69 4.89 -4.08
C HIS A 65 14.31 5.79 -3.00
N TRP A 66 13.50 6.55 -2.27
CA TRP A 66 13.99 7.43 -1.20
C TRP A 66 14.58 6.64 -0.03
N ARG A 67 14.02 5.50 0.38
CA ARG A 67 14.62 4.64 1.41
C ARG A 67 15.98 4.08 1.00
N LYS A 68 16.13 3.63 -0.25
CA LYS A 68 17.45 3.22 -0.76
C LYS A 68 18.44 4.37 -0.76
N ILE A 69 18.00 5.57 -1.16
CA ILE A 69 18.84 6.77 -1.15
C ILE A 69 19.22 7.17 0.28
N ASP A 70 18.28 7.12 1.22
CA ASP A 70 18.49 7.44 2.64
C ASP A 70 19.42 6.41 3.31
N GLU A 71 19.22 5.11 3.07
CA GLU A 71 20.12 4.04 3.49
C GLU A 71 21.55 4.23 2.92
N LEU A 72 21.65 4.64 1.65
CA LEU A 72 22.92 4.93 0.99
C LEU A 72 23.60 6.17 1.61
N PHE A 73 22.86 7.26 1.86
CA PHE A 73 23.38 8.44 2.55
C PHE A 73 23.83 8.15 3.98
N GLU A 74 23.08 7.34 4.73
CA GLU A 74 23.46 6.92 6.07
C GLU A 74 24.70 6.02 6.05
N SER A 75 24.85 5.15 5.04
CA SER A 75 26.09 4.36 4.86
C SER A 75 27.33 5.23 4.57
N PHE A 76 27.15 6.40 3.94
CA PHE A 76 28.25 7.33 3.67
C PHE A 76 28.59 8.23 4.86
N LYS A 77 27.65 8.45 5.79
CA LYS A 77 27.93 9.19 7.05
C LYS A 77 28.76 8.38 8.05
N MET A 78 28.87 7.07 7.87
CA MET A 78 29.62 6.15 8.72
C MET A 78 31.09 5.94 8.28
N CYS A 79 31.54 6.67 7.25
CA CYS A 79 32.94 6.72 6.79
C CYS A 79 33.61 8.04 7.18
#